data_AF-A0A953RDI1-F1
#
_entry.id   AF-A0A953RDI1-F1
#
_cell.length_a   1.000
_cell.length_b   1.000
_cell.length_c   1.000
_cell.angle_alpha   90.00
_cell.angle_beta   90.00
_cell.angle_gamma   90.00
#
_symmetry.space_group_name_H-M   'P 1'
#
loop_
_entity.id
_entity.type
_entity.pdbx_description
1 polymer ?
#
loop_
_entity_poly.entity_id
_entity_poly.type
_entity_poly.pdbx_seq_one_letter_code
_entity_poly.pdbx_strand_id
1 'polypeptide(L)'
;MAGGHLNRKQWRAVWIALVAALLFVSVGLWWETAAVLVVGAVAVWKLNSAVERPEIATVKSVRCGGCGAIGEPHWKSCPRCGATNWV
;
A
#
# COMPACT_ATOMS: atom_id res chain seq x y z
N MET A 1 -2.21 -7.83 14.43
CA MET A 1 -3.22 -7.21 13.55
C MET A 1 -2.53 -6.11 12.78
N ALA A 2 -2.19 -6.36 11.51
CA ALA A 2 -1.52 -5.37 10.67
C ALA A 2 -2.53 -4.26 10.33
N GLY A 3 -2.48 -3.15 11.08
CA GLY A 3 -3.28 -1.96 10.83
C GLY A 3 -2.75 -1.23 9.60
N GLY A 4 -2.96 -1.81 8.42
CA GLY A 4 -2.85 -1.08 7.17
C GLY A 4 -3.90 0.02 7.19
N HIS A 5 -3.45 1.28 7.23
CA HIS A 5 -4.34 2.43 7.33
C HIS A 5 -5.23 2.49 6.08
N LEU A 6 -6.50 2.08 6.22
CA LEU A 6 -7.47 2.08 5.12
C LEU A 6 -7.56 3.48 4.51
N ASN A 7 -7.51 3.56 3.18
CA ASN A 7 -7.64 4.83 2.47
C ASN A 7 -9.02 5.45 2.76
N ARG A 8 -9.14 6.78 2.84
CA ARG A 8 -10.41 7.49 3.10
C ARG A 8 -11.54 7.05 2.15
N LYS A 9 -11.21 6.69 0.91
CA LYS A 9 -12.16 6.13 -0.07
C LYS A 9 -12.64 4.72 0.28
N GLN A 10 -11.74 3.85 0.74
CA GLN A 10 -12.07 2.51 1.23
C GLN A 10 -12.93 2.59 2.49
N TRP A 11 -12.61 3.53 3.39
CA TRP A 11 -13.39 3.71 4.61
C TRP A 11 -14.83 4.15 4.34
N ARG A 12 -15.03 5.01 3.33
CA ARG A 12 -16.37 5.36 2.84
C ARG A 12 -17.11 4.16 2.25
N ALA A 13 -16.44 3.33 1.44
CA ALA A 13 -17.05 2.14 0.85
C ALA A 13 -17.47 1.12 1.93
N VAL A 14 -16.63 0.88 2.93
CA VAL A 14 -16.94 0.03 4.10
C VAL A 14 -18.15 0.59 4.85
N TRP A 15 -18.16 1.89 5.12
CA TRP A 15 -19.29 2.54 5.82
C TRP A 15 -20.62 2.41 5.07
N ILE A 16 -20.62 2.66 3.76
CA ILE A 16 -21.83 2.55 2.94
C ILE A 16 -22.34 1.10 2.91
N ALA A 17 -21.45 0.12 2.73
CA ALA A 17 -21.82 -1.29 2.74
C ALA A 17 -22.38 -1.74 4.10
N LEU A 18 -21.78 -1.29 5.21
CA LEU A 18 -22.26 -1.58 6.55
C LEU A 18 -23.64 -0.99 6.84
N VAL A 19 -23.86 0.28 6.46
CA VAL A 19 -25.15 0.96 6.66
C VAL A 19 -26.24 0.29 5.83
N ALA A 20 -25.96 -0.04 4.56
CA ALA A 20 -26.90 -0.75 3.72
C ALA A 20 -27.23 -2.14 4.30
N ALA A 21 -26.23 -2.91 4.72
CA ALA A 21 -26.44 -4.22 5.32
C ALA A 21 -27.30 -4.14 6.60
N LEU A 22 -27.05 -3.17 7.49
CA LEU A 22 -27.84 -2.93 8.70
C LEU A 22 -29.31 -2.60 8.38
N LEU A 23 -29.56 -1.78 7.36
CA LEU A 23 -30.92 -1.47 6.91
C LEU A 23 -31.63 -2.72 6.38
N PHE A 24 -30.98 -3.54 5.54
CA PHE A 24 -31.60 -4.77 5.01
C PHE A 24 -31.87 -5.83 6.10
N VAL A 25 -31.00 -5.96 7.10
CA VAL A 25 -31.24 -6.83 8.26
C VAL A 25 -32.46 -6.38 9.06
N SER A 26 -32.64 -5.07 9.24
CA SER A 26 -33.77 -4.54 10.02
C SER A 26 -35.15 -4.81 9.40
N VAL A 27 -35.20 -5.10 8.09
CA VAL A 27 -36.44 -5.41 7.35
C VAL A 27 -36.59 -6.93 7.09
N GLY A 28 -35.71 -7.77 7.66
CA GLY A 28 -35.78 -9.23 7.53
C GLY A 28 -35.43 -9.77 6.13
N LEU A 29 -34.77 -8.96 5.29
CA LEU A 29 -34.37 -9.31 3.93
C LEU A 29 -32.98 -9.94 3.90
N TRP A 30 -32.85 -11.11 4.53
CA TRP A 30 -31.57 -11.81 4.77
C TRP A 30 -30.77 -12.13 3.50
N TRP A 31 -31.44 -12.46 2.40
CA TRP A 31 -30.81 -12.72 1.10
C TRP A 31 -30.19 -11.44 0.50
N GLU A 32 -30.89 -10.31 0.59
CA GLU A 32 -30.39 -9.01 0.10
C GLU A 32 -29.21 -8.54 0.95
N THR A 33 -29.23 -8.77 2.27
CA THR A 33 -28.08 -8.51 3.13
C THR A 33 -26.84 -9.29 2.68
N ALA A 34 -27.00 -10.58 2.38
CA ALA A 34 -25.89 -11.40 1.89
C ALA A 34 -25.34 -10.86 0.56
N ALA A 35 -26.22 -10.47 -0.37
CA ALA A 35 -25.81 -9.85 -1.64
C ALA A 35 -25.04 -8.54 -1.43
N VAL A 36 -25.53 -7.65 -0.55
CA VAL A 36 -24.87 -6.38 -0.23
C VAL A 36 -23.50 -6.58 0.42
N LEU A 37 -23.37 -7.56 1.32
CA LEU A 37 -22.07 -7.87 1.92
C LEU A 37 -21.07 -8.41 0.90
N VAL A 38 -21.51 -9.28 -0.02
CA VAL A 38 -20.66 -9.81 -1.09
C VAL A 38 -20.24 -8.68 -2.04
N VAL A 39 -21.18 -7.84 -2.49
CA VAL A 39 -20.89 -6.70 -3.37
C VAL A 39 -19.96 -5.69 -2.69
N GLY A 40 -20.20 -5.38 -1.41
CA GLY A 40 -19.35 -4.52 -0.61
C GLY A 40 -17.93 -5.06 -0.46
N ALA A 41 -17.78 -6.37 -0.21
CA ALA A 41 -16.48 -7.04 -0.12
C ALA A 41 -15.72 -6.99 -1.46
N VAL A 42 -16.39 -7.23 -2.59
CA VAL A 42 -15.79 -7.14 -3.93
C VAL A 42 -15.36 -5.71 -4.24
N ALA A 43 -16.18 -4.71 -3.91
CA ALA A 43 -15.86 -3.30 -4.09
C ALA A 43 -14.62 -2.89 -3.27
N VAL A 44 -14.55 -3.31 -2.00
CA VAL A 44 -13.38 -3.06 -1.14
C VAL A 44 -12.14 -3.75 -1.70
N TRP A 45 -12.26 -5.00 -2.17
CA TRP A 45 -11.15 -5.74 -2.77
C TRP A 45 -10.61 -5.07 -4.03
N LYS A 46 -11.49 -4.64 -4.95
CA LYS A 46 -11.12 -3.89 -6.15
C LYS A 46 -10.46 -2.54 -5.81
N LEU A 47 -10.93 -1.86 -4.77
CA LEU A 47 -10.31 -0.62 -4.29
C LEU A 47 -8.95 -0.86 -3.62
N ASN A 48 -8.70 -2.06 -3.08
CA ASN A 48 -7.41 -2.45 -2.50
C ASN A 48 -6.35 -2.79 -3.55
N SER A 49 -6.74 -3.30 -4.72
CA SER A 49 -5.81 -3.53 -5.84
C SER A 49 -5.22 -2.23 -6.40
N ALA A 50 -5.86 -1.09 -6.13
CA ALA A 50 -5.37 0.24 -6.49
C ALA A 50 -4.33 0.80 -5.51
N VAL A 51 -4.04 0.10 -4.40
CA VAL A 51 -2.87 0.40 -3.58
C VAL A 51 -1.68 -0.17 -4.34
N GLU A 52 -1.07 0.67 -5.17
CA GLU A 52 0.27 0.47 -5.70
C GLU A 52 1.12 -0.14 -4.58
N ARG A 53 1.58 -1.37 -4.82
CA ARG A 53 2.64 -1.99 -4.03
C ARG A 53 3.70 -0.90 -3.90
N PRO A 54 4.13 -0.49 -2.69
CA PRO A 54 5.16 0.51 -2.58
C PRO A 54 6.30 -0.01 -3.44
N GLU A 55 6.58 0.69 -4.55
CA GLU A 55 7.78 0.45 -5.32
C GLU A 55 8.86 0.52 -4.26
N ILE A 56 9.45 -0.64 -3.96
CA ILE A 56 10.65 -0.71 -3.15
C ILE A 56 11.56 0.25 -3.89
N ALA A 57 11.76 1.44 -3.34
CA ALA A 57 12.61 2.44 -3.94
C ALA A 57 13.98 1.76 -3.97
N THR A 58 14.29 1.12 -5.10
CA THR A 58 15.57 0.50 -5.34
C THR A 58 16.50 1.69 -5.47
N VAL A 59 16.99 2.15 -4.32
CA VAL A 59 18.09 3.10 -4.26
C VAL A 59 19.19 2.40 -5.04
N LYS A 60 19.40 2.84 -6.29
CA LYS A 60 20.40 2.25 -7.17
C LYS A 60 21.73 2.38 -6.44
N SER A 61 22.28 1.27 -5.99
CA SER A 61 23.59 1.25 -5.36
C SER A 61 24.63 1.73 -6.37
N VAL A 62 25.46 2.68 -5.98
CA VAL A 62 26.54 3.22 -6.81
C VAL A 62 27.87 2.62 -6.38
N ARG A 63 28.84 2.59 -7.30
CA ARG A 63 30.17 2.04 -7.05
C ARG A 63 31.17 3.18 -6.91
N CYS A 64 32.03 3.12 -5.90
CA CYS A 64 33.10 4.11 -5.76
C CYS A 64 34.14 3.91 -6.89
N GLY A 65 34.43 4.96 -7.65
CA GLY A 65 35.42 4.93 -8.73
C GLY A 65 36.87 4.78 -8.24
N GLY A 66 37.15 5.11 -6.98
CA GLY A 66 38.48 4.97 -6.38
C GLY A 66 38.81 3.56 -5.87
N CYS A 67 37.87 2.90 -5.19
CA CYS A 67 38.12 1.61 -4.52
C CYS A 67 37.13 0.48 -4.87
N GLY A 68 36.14 0.75 -5.73
CA GLY A 68 35.15 -0.25 -6.15
C GLY A 68 34.11 -0.66 -5.10
N ALA A 69 34.12 -0.02 -3.92
CA ALA A 69 33.14 -0.28 -2.86
C ALA A 69 31.73 0.12 -3.30
N ILE A 70 30.74 -0.67 -2.90
CA ILE A 70 29.32 -0.39 -3.17
C ILE A 70 28.80 0.51 -2.05
N GLY A 71 28.17 1.63 -2.42
CA GLY A 71 27.62 2.60 -1.50
C GLY A 71 26.29 3.16 -2.01
N GLU A 72 25.69 4.02 -1.20
CA GLU A 72 24.45 4.67 -1.55
C GLU A 72 24.73 6.03 -2.21
N PRO A 73 23.98 6.44 -3.24
CA PRO A 73 24.25 7.65 -4.03
C PRO A 73 24.16 8.95 -3.22
N HIS A 74 23.59 8.91 -2.01
CA HIS A 74 23.51 10.06 -1.13
C HIS A 74 24.77 10.29 -0.28
N TRP A 75 25.75 9.37 -0.31
CA TRP A 75 26.99 9.52 0.46
C TRP A 75 27.90 10.58 -0.17
N LYS A 76 28.30 11.59 0.62
CA LYS A 76 29.22 12.65 0.16
C LYS A 76 30.60 12.14 -0.25
N SER A 77 31.09 11.09 0.40
CA SER A 77 32.39 10.49 0.13
C SER A 77 32.39 9.01 0.49
N CYS A 78 33.26 8.24 -0.14
CA CYS A 78 33.40 6.82 0.14
C CYS A 78 34.00 6.60 1.54
N PRO A 79 33.34 5.88 2.46
CA PRO A 79 33.87 5.65 3.81
C PRO A 79 35.13 4.77 3.82
N ARG A 80 35.41 4.06 2.72
CA ARG A 80 36.57 3.18 2.62
C ARG A 80 37.84 3.88 2.14
N CYS A 81 37.72 4.84 1.22
CA CYS A 81 38.88 5.48 0.58
C CYS A 81 38.82 7.01 0.54
N GLY A 82 37.74 7.63 1.02
CA GLY A 82 37.54 9.07 1.02
C GLY A 82 37.20 9.68 -0.35
N ALA A 83 37.20 8.90 -1.42
CA ALA A 83 36.96 9.42 -2.77
C ALA A 83 35.50 9.87 -2.96
N THR A 84 35.30 10.95 -3.70
CA THR A 84 33.99 11.55 -3.99
C THR A 84 33.43 11.15 -5.37
N ASN A 85 34.17 10.32 -6.10
CA ASN A 85 33.78 9.82 -7.41
C ASN A 85 32.91 8.56 -7.28
N TRP A 86 31.63 8.69 -7.63
CA TRP A 86 30.66 7.61 -7.69
C TRP A 86 30.33 7.29 -9.16
N VAL A 87 30.28 6.01 -9.51
CA VAL A 87 30.04 5.47 -10.86
C VAL A 87 28.87 4.49 -10.82
#